data_AF-A0A1W9WFS9-F1
#
_entry.id   AF-A0A1W9WFS9-F1
#
_cell.length_a   1.000
_cell.length_b   1.000
_cell.length_c   1.000
_cell.angle_alpha   90.00
_cell.angle_beta   90.00
_cell.angle_gamma   90.00
#
_symmetry.space_group_name_H-M   'P 1'
#
loop_
_entity.id
_entity.type
_entity.pdbx_description
1 polymer ?
#
loop_
_entity_poly.entity_id
_entity_poly.type
_entity_poly.pdbx_seq_one_letter_code
_entity_poly.pdbx_strand_id
1 'polypeptide(L)'
;MPISFKWFGRSKAVAPVEWLFVGLGNPGKKYAQTRHNAGFHVVNRFVQSENLSFDEHRSDGLLARGIVADVPIGILKPLTYMNLSGKSVAPVARFYKVPIDKIVVILSPTAHVLQEFSKAEWELMTHTYDKAQQTILAIIQHGIEYAMNNFNC
;
A
#
# COMPACT_ATOMS: atom_id res chain seq x y z
N MET A 1 -56.55 -5.53 -1.57
CA MET A 1 -55.18 -5.85 -2.06
C MET A 1 -54.19 -5.13 -1.15
N PRO A 2 -53.33 -5.81 -0.39
CA PRO A 2 -52.31 -5.12 0.39
C PRO A 2 -51.14 -4.73 -0.51
N ILE A 3 -50.70 -3.49 -0.37
CA ILE A 3 -49.56 -2.92 -1.09
C ILE A 3 -48.29 -3.57 -0.52
N SER A 4 -47.60 -4.34 -1.37
CA SER A 4 -46.29 -4.92 -1.09
C SER A 4 -45.25 -3.80 -1.01
N PHE A 5 -44.76 -3.51 0.20
CA PHE A 5 -43.60 -2.65 0.41
C PHE A 5 -42.34 -3.46 0.06
N LYS A 6 -41.78 -3.22 -1.13
CA LYS A 6 -40.49 -3.80 -1.51
C LYS A 6 -39.39 -3.16 -0.66
N TRP A 7 -38.82 -3.96 0.24
CA TRP A 7 -37.60 -3.64 0.96
C TRP A 7 -36.44 -3.49 -0.04
N PHE A 8 -35.93 -2.27 -0.21
CA PHE A 8 -34.64 -2.06 -0.88
C PHE A 8 -33.54 -2.56 0.04
N GLY A 9 -32.74 -3.52 -0.45
CA GLY A 9 -31.63 -4.10 0.29
C GLY A 9 -30.65 -3.01 0.75
N ARG A 10 -30.34 -2.99 2.05
CA ARG A 10 -29.24 -2.19 2.59
C ARG A 10 -27.96 -2.59 1.86
N SER A 11 -27.38 -1.68 1.09
CA SER A 11 -25.99 -1.84 0.61
C SER A 11 -25.11 -2.11 1.83
N LYS A 12 -24.38 -3.24 1.84
CA LYS A 12 -23.38 -3.50 2.90
C LYS A 12 -22.46 -2.29 2.98
N ALA A 13 -22.33 -1.69 4.16
CA ALA A 13 -21.39 -0.59 4.36
C ALA A 13 -19.98 -1.08 4.00
N VAL A 14 -19.28 -0.33 3.15
CA VAL A 14 -17.89 -0.61 2.82
C VAL A 14 -17.06 -0.27 4.06
N ALA A 15 -16.20 -1.19 4.49
CA ALA A 15 -15.32 -0.94 5.63
C ALA A 15 -14.40 0.28 5.34
N PRO A 16 -14.20 1.17 6.32
CA PRO A 16 -13.41 2.38 6.12
C PRO A 16 -11.93 2.07 5.86
N VAL A 17 -11.21 3.07 5.36
CA VAL A 17 -9.74 3.09 5.27
C VAL A 17 -9.29 4.44 5.83
N GLU A 18 -8.62 4.42 6.98
CA GLU A 18 -8.06 5.63 7.58
C GLU A 18 -6.73 6.01 6.93
N TRP A 19 -5.83 5.03 6.75
CA TRP A 19 -4.56 5.21 6.05
C TRP A 19 -4.50 4.41 4.75
N LEU A 20 -3.99 5.04 3.70
CA LEU A 20 -3.69 4.37 2.44
C LEU A 20 -2.18 4.35 2.19
N PHE A 21 -1.59 3.16 2.29
CA PHE A 21 -0.19 2.93 1.91
C PHE A 21 -0.12 2.48 0.45
N VAL A 22 0.75 3.08 -0.34
CA VAL A 22 0.91 2.77 -1.77
C VAL A 22 2.32 2.30 -2.02
N GLY A 23 2.49 1.04 -2.38
CA GLY A 23 3.77 0.51 -2.84
C GLY A 23 3.89 0.75 -4.34
N LEU A 24 4.85 1.56 -4.75
CA LEU A 24 5.11 1.85 -6.16
C LEU A 24 6.05 0.81 -6.81
N GLY A 25 5.82 0.52 -8.09
CA GLY A 25 6.56 -0.48 -8.86
C GLY A 25 5.98 -0.65 -10.26
N ASN A 26 6.61 -1.50 -11.07
CA ASN A 26 6.08 -1.95 -12.35
C ASN A 26 5.61 -3.42 -12.28
N PRO A 27 4.45 -3.76 -12.88
CA PRO A 27 3.93 -5.11 -12.92
C PRO A 27 4.67 -5.99 -13.94
N GLY A 28 4.70 -7.30 -13.67
CA GLY A 28 5.26 -8.32 -14.56
C GLY A 28 6.62 -8.85 -14.10
N LYS A 29 6.89 -10.12 -14.46
CA LYS A 29 8.06 -10.87 -13.97
C LYS A 29 9.40 -10.17 -14.23
N LYS A 30 9.54 -9.48 -15.37
CA LYS A 30 10.75 -8.75 -15.76
C LYS A 30 11.16 -7.60 -14.82
N TYR A 31 10.25 -7.10 -13.98
CA TYR A 31 10.56 -6.02 -13.04
C TYR A 31 10.66 -6.51 -11.59
N ALA A 32 10.31 -7.77 -11.33
CA ALA A 32 10.16 -8.32 -9.98
C ALA A 32 11.43 -8.30 -9.14
N GLN A 33 12.61 -8.21 -9.77
CA GLN A 33 13.92 -8.13 -9.09
C GLN A 33 14.64 -6.80 -9.33
N THR A 34 13.98 -5.84 -9.99
CA THR A 34 14.57 -4.52 -10.27
C THR A 34 14.50 -3.64 -9.04
N ARG A 35 15.51 -2.77 -8.89
CA ARG A 35 15.53 -1.74 -7.83
C ARG A 35 14.26 -0.89 -7.80
N HIS A 36 13.59 -0.74 -8.93
CA HIS A 36 12.34 0.01 -9.08
C HIS A 36 11.13 -0.57 -8.33
N ASN A 37 11.17 -1.85 -7.98
CA ASN A 37 10.06 -2.53 -7.29
C ASN A 37 10.24 -2.59 -5.76
N ALA A 38 11.19 -1.83 -5.18
CA ALA A 38 11.37 -1.78 -3.73
C ALA A 38 10.06 -1.41 -3.00
N GLY A 39 9.27 -0.50 -3.55
CA GLY A 39 7.94 -0.17 -3.02
C GLY A 39 7.00 -1.37 -2.97
N PHE A 40 6.94 -2.18 -4.03
CA PHE A 40 6.20 -3.45 -4.04
C PHE A 40 6.76 -4.45 -3.00
N HIS A 41 8.08 -4.56 -2.86
CA HIS A 41 8.67 -5.48 -1.88
C HIS A 41 8.30 -5.11 -0.46
N VAL A 42 8.39 -3.83 -0.10
CA VAL A 42 8.00 -3.33 1.24
C VAL A 42 6.54 -3.66 1.54
N VAL A 43 5.62 -3.30 0.65
CA VAL A 43 4.19 -3.54 0.91
C VAL A 43 3.82 -5.01 0.89
N ASN A 44 4.48 -5.84 0.06
CA ASN A 44 4.26 -7.29 0.09
C ASN A 44 4.70 -7.91 1.42
N ARG A 45 5.87 -7.53 1.93
CA ARG A 45 6.36 -8.00 3.23
C ARG A 45 5.46 -7.55 4.36
N PHE A 46 5.03 -6.29 4.36
CA PHE A 46 4.10 -5.76 5.36
C PHE A 46 2.75 -6.48 5.33
N VAL A 47 2.14 -6.66 4.15
CA VAL A 47 0.89 -7.43 4.02
C VAL A 47 1.04 -8.84 4.57
N GLN A 48 2.17 -9.49 4.31
CA GLN A 48 2.46 -10.83 4.85
C GLN A 48 2.66 -10.83 6.36
N SER A 49 3.39 -9.86 6.94
CA SER A 49 3.62 -9.79 8.39
C SER A 49 2.33 -9.57 9.19
N GLU A 50 1.39 -8.82 8.61
CA GLU A 50 0.09 -8.54 9.22
C GLU A 50 -0.98 -9.59 8.89
N ASN A 51 -0.62 -10.73 8.29
CA ASN A 51 -1.54 -11.79 7.84
C ASN A 51 -2.67 -11.28 6.92
N LEU A 52 -2.41 -10.22 6.16
CA LEU A 52 -3.30 -9.68 5.16
C LEU A 52 -3.03 -10.34 3.79
N SER A 53 -3.93 -10.10 2.84
CA SER A 53 -3.73 -10.56 1.47
C SER A 53 -4.21 -9.53 0.46
N PHE A 54 -3.57 -9.51 -0.71
CA PHE A 54 -3.99 -8.70 -1.86
C PHE A 54 -5.13 -9.42 -2.61
N ASP A 55 -6.32 -9.44 -2.00
CA ASP A 55 -7.51 -10.17 -2.47
C ASP A 55 -8.46 -9.33 -3.33
N GLU A 56 -8.30 -8.01 -3.34
CA GLU A 56 -9.19 -7.10 -4.04
C GLU A 56 -8.52 -6.46 -5.27
N HIS A 57 -9.13 -6.61 -6.44
CA HIS A 57 -8.77 -5.83 -7.62
C HIS A 57 -9.56 -4.53 -7.65
N ARG A 58 -8.86 -3.39 -7.69
CA ARG A 58 -9.51 -2.07 -7.75
C ARG A 58 -8.67 -1.05 -8.50
N SER A 59 -9.31 -0.36 -9.45
CA SER A 59 -8.71 0.74 -10.23
C SER A 59 -7.32 0.40 -10.76
N ASP A 60 -7.21 -0.70 -11.51
CA ASP A 60 -5.93 -1.20 -12.05
C ASP A 60 -4.84 -1.41 -10.97
N GLY A 61 -5.23 -1.88 -9.78
CA GLY A 61 -4.33 -2.19 -8.68
C GLY A 61 -4.81 -3.40 -7.88
N LEU A 62 -3.89 -3.97 -7.11
CA LEU A 62 -4.21 -4.94 -6.06
C LEU A 62 -4.29 -4.21 -4.73
N LEU A 63 -5.37 -4.42 -4.00
CA LEU A 63 -5.66 -3.80 -2.72
C LEU A 63 -5.74 -4.89 -1.65
N ALA A 64 -4.99 -4.70 -0.57
CA ALA A 64 -5.19 -5.40 0.69
C ALA A 64 -5.86 -4.43 1.67
N ARG A 65 -6.77 -4.93 2.50
CA ARG A 65 -7.43 -4.15 3.56
C ARG A 65 -7.44 -4.95 4.85
N GLY A 66 -7.38 -4.25 5.97
CA GLY A 66 -7.40 -4.87 7.29
C GLY A 66 -7.41 -3.84 8.40
N ILE A 67 -7.37 -4.33 9.63
CA ILE A 67 -7.16 -3.52 10.82
C ILE A 67 -5.78 -3.88 11.35
N VAL A 68 -4.91 -2.90 11.50
CA VAL A 68 -3.57 -3.05 12.06
C VAL A 68 -3.44 -2.06 13.21
N ALA A 69 -3.05 -2.53 14.39
CA ALA A 69 -3.02 -1.73 15.62
C ALA A 69 -4.31 -0.92 15.85
N ASP A 70 -5.47 -1.58 15.72
CA ASP A 70 -6.82 -1.00 15.84
C ASP A 70 -7.20 0.09 14.82
N VAL A 71 -6.36 0.31 13.81
CA VAL A 71 -6.58 1.30 12.76
C VAL A 71 -6.95 0.62 11.43
N PRO A 72 -8.06 1.00 10.78
CA PRO A 72 -8.41 0.45 9.47
C PRO A 72 -7.48 1.01 8.39
N ILE A 73 -6.78 0.13 7.67
CA ILE A 73 -5.82 0.50 6.64
C ILE A 73 -6.16 -0.12 5.28
N GLY A 74 -5.67 0.54 4.23
CA GLY A 74 -5.61 0.02 2.88
C GLY A 74 -4.18 0.04 2.36
N ILE A 75 -3.78 -1.01 1.67
CA ILE A 75 -2.46 -1.13 1.04
C ILE A 75 -2.67 -1.39 -0.45
N LEU A 76 -2.28 -0.43 -1.28
CA LEU A 76 -2.46 -0.48 -2.71
C LEU A 76 -1.14 -0.78 -3.42
N LYS A 77 -1.19 -1.72 -4.35
CA LYS A 77 -0.13 -2.06 -5.29
C LYS A 77 -0.63 -1.81 -6.71
N PRO A 78 -0.42 -0.61 -7.29
CA PRO A 78 -0.86 -0.30 -8.65
C PRO A 78 -0.29 -1.31 -9.66
N LEU A 79 -1.15 -1.90 -10.50
CA LEU A 79 -0.76 -2.74 -11.63
C LEU A 79 -0.70 -1.93 -12.94
N THR A 80 -0.55 -0.62 -12.82
CA THR A 80 -0.21 0.27 -13.94
C THR A 80 1.31 0.33 -14.10
N TYR A 81 1.82 1.04 -15.10
CA TYR A 81 3.22 1.43 -15.09
C TYR A 81 3.47 2.53 -14.05
N MET A 82 4.69 2.59 -13.52
CA MET A 82 5.09 3.52 -12.46
C MET A 82 4.62 4.96 -12.72
N ASN A 83 4.87 5.47 -13.93
CA ASN A 83 4.51 6.81 -14.39
C ASN A 83 2.98 7.06 -14.48
N LEU A 84 2.18 6.00 -14.43
CA LEU A 84 0.72 6.03 -14.49
C LEU A 84 0.05 5.66 -13.15
N SER A 85 0.82 5.50 -12.07
CA SER A 85 0.32 5.06 -10.75
C SER A 85 -0.81 5.94 -10.21
N GLY A 86 -0.81 7.25 -10.53
CA GLY A 86 -1.89 8.18 -10.16
C GLY A 86 -3.27 7.79 -10.70
N LYS A 87 -3.33 7.05 -11.82
CA LYS A 87 -4.60 6.51 -12.38
C LYS A 87 -5.21 5.42 -11.50
N SER A 88 -4.39 4.75 -10.69
CA SER A 88 -4.85 3.74 -9.72
C SER A 88 -5.08 4.34 -8.33
N VAL A 89 -4.12 5.14 -7.85
CA VAL A 89 -4.15 5.72 -6.50
C VAL A 89 -5.33 6.67 -6.30
N ALA A 90 -5.54 7.61 -7.24
CA ALA A 90 -6.50 8.68 -7.03
C ALA A 90 -7.97 8.18 -6.95
N PRO A 91 -8.43 7.24 -7.80
CA PRO A 91 -9.76 6.64 -7.65
C PRO A 91 -9.95 5.86 -6.35
N VAL A 92 -8.93 5.12 -5.89
CA VAL A 92 -8.98 4.37 -4.62
C VAL A 92 -9.13 5.32 -3.44
N ALA A 93 -8.26 6.34 -3.35
CA ALA A 93 -8.32 7.36 -2.30
C ALA A 93 -9.69 8.06 -2.26
N ARG A 94 -10.23 8.45 -3.43
CA ARG A 94 -11.57 9.07 -3.53
C ARG A 94 -12.70 8.15 -3.09
N PHE A 95 -12.64 6.87 -3.46
CA PHE A 95 -13.68 5.90 -3.13
C PHE A 95 -13.80 5.70 -1.61
N TYR A 96 -12.66 5.58 -0.91
CA TYR A 96 -12.63 5.45 0.54
C TYR A 96 -12.61 6.79 1.30
N LYS A 97 -12.56 7.92 0.58
CA LYS A 97 -12.48 9.28 1.13
C LYS A 97 -11.26 9.48 2.04
N VAL A 98 -10.12 8.90 1.66
CA VAL A 98 -8.86 9.03 2.41
C VAL A 98 -8.33 10.45 2.25
N PRO A 99 -8.09 11.19 3.35
CA PRO A 99 -7.43 12.49 3.31
C PRO A 99 -6.01 12.41 2.72
N ILE A 100 -5.55 13.46 2.05
CA ILE A 100 -4.25 13.45 1.35
C ILE A 100 -3.06 13.25 2.30
N ASP A 101 -3.15 13.79 3.51
CA ASP A 101 -2.19 13.65 4.62
C ASP A 101 -2.19 12.25 5.26
N LYS A 102 -3.14 11.39 4.86
CA LYS A 102 -3.24 9.98 5.26
C LYS A 102 -2.87 9.02 4.11
N ILE A 103 -2.29 9.54 3.02
CA ILE A 103 -1.77 8.73 1.91
C ILE A 103 -0.25 8.71 1.97
N VAL A 104 0.33 7.52 2.13
CA VAL A 104 1.79 7.32 2.23
C VAL A 104 2.26 6.54 1.02
N VAL A 105 3.18 7.11 0.24
CA VAL A 105 3.72 6.51 -0.97
C VAL A 105 5.13 5.99 -0.72
N ILE A 106 5.33 4.69 -0.93
CA ILE A 106 6.58 3.97 -0.72
C ILE A 106 7.21 3.71 -2.10
N LEU A 107 8.41 4.24 -2.33
CA LEU A 107 9.14 4.14 -3.59
C LEU A 107 10.65 3.98 -3.37
N SER A 108 11.36 3.59 -4.42
CA SER A 108 12.83 3.49 -4.40
C SER A 108 13.50 4.86 -4.63
N PRO A 109 14.58 5.20 -3.91
CA PRO A 109 15.38 6.38 -4.21
C PRO A 109 16.10 6.23 -5.55
N THR A 110 16.04 7.27 -6.38
CA THR A 110 16.47 7.30 -7.78
C THR A 110 17.98 7.41 -7.95
N ALA A 111 18.63 6.28 -8.21
CA ALA A 111 19.82 6.17 -9.07
C ALA A 111 19.90 4.69 -9.57
N HIS A 112 20.02 4.47 -10.89
CA HIS A 112 20.16 3.13 -11.52
C HIS A 112 18.94 2.18 -11.37
N VAL A 113 17.74 2.69 -11.66
CA VAL A 113 16.42 2.08 -11.38
C VAL A 113 16.10 0.72 -12.04
N LEU A 114 16.67 0.38 -13.20
CA LEU A 114 16.35 -0.87 -13.92
C LEU A 114 17.37 -1.98 -13.75
N GLN A 115 18.45 -1.74 -13.00
CA GLN A 115 19.39 -2.82 -12.66
C GLN A 115 18.79 -3.71 -11.57
N GLU A 116 19.21 -4.97 -11.54
CA GLU A 116 18.96 -5.87 -10.42
C GLU A 116 19.89 -5.53 -9.25
N PHE A 117 19.47 -5.82 -8.02
CA PHE A 117 20.36 -5.79 -6.88
C PHE A 117 21.35 -6.96 -6.95
N SER A 118 22.63 -6.70 -6.69
CA SER A 118 23.60 -7.75 -6.39
C SER A 118 23.22 -8.49 -5.09
N LYS A 119 23.80 -9.67 -4.85
CA LYS A 119 23.52 -10.44 -3.61
C LYS A 119 23.84 -9.65 -2.33
N ALA A 120 24.95 -8.92 -2.31
CA ALA A 120 25.35 -8.09 -1.17
C ALA A 120 24.38 -6.91 -0.96
N GLU A 121 23.87 -6.32 -2.05
CA GLU A 121 22.86 -5.27 -1.96
C GLU A 121 21.51 -5.83 -1.46
N TRP A 122 21.14 -7.06 -1.83
CA TRP A 122 19.92 -7.71 -1.29
C TRP A 122 19.97 -7.92 0.22
N GLU A 123 21.14 -8.28 0.77
CA GLU A 123 21.34 -8.41 2.21
C GLU A 123 21.17 -7.06 2.91
N LEU A 124 21.73 -5.98 2.35
CA LEU A 124 21.53 -4.60 2.85
C LEU A 124 20.07 -4.14 2.74
N MET A 125 19.41 -4.47 1.62
CA MET A 125 18.01 -4.12 1.37
C MET A 125 17.04 -4.83 2.31
N THR A 126 17.38 -6.03 2.80
CA THR A 126 16.55 -6.74 3.76
C THR A 126 16.40 -5.93 5.05
N HIS A 127 17.50 -5.39 5.59
CA HIS A 127 17.45 -4.50 6.75
C HIS A 127 16.65 -3.21 6.46
N THR A 128 16.78 -2.66 5.25
CA THR A 128 16.02 -1.49 4.82
C THR A 128 14.51 -1.78 4.78
N TYR A 129 14.12 -2.95 4.29
CA TYR A 129 12.71 -3.36 4.26
C TYR A 129 12.14 -3.57 5.66
N ASP A 130 12.91 -4.15 6.57
CA ASP A 130 12.48 -4.34 7.95
C ASP A 130 12.28 -2.97 8.65
N LYS A 131 13.23 -2.03 8.46
CA LYS A 131 13.08 -0.64 8.93
C LYS A 131 11.86 0.05 8.30
N ALA A 132 11.58 -0.20 7.03
CA ALA A 132 10.41 0.34 6.34
C ALA A 132 9.09 -0.22 6.91
N GLN A 133 9.01 -1.51 7.21
CA GLN A 133 7.84 -2.11 7.87
C GLN A 133 7.60 -1.50 9.26
N GLN A 134 8.66 -1.34 10.05
CA GLN A 134 8.58 -0.66 11.34
C GLN A 134 8.12 0.80 11.20
N THR A 135 8.55 1.49 10.14
CA THR A 135 8.11 2.86 9.84
C THR A 135 6.62 2.91 9.51
N ILE A 136 6.11 1.96 8.70
CA ILE A 136 4.67 1.85 8.41
C ILE A 136 3.87 1.65 9.70
N LEU A 137 4.31 0.72 10.55
CA LEU A 137 3.65 0.46 11.84
C LEU A 137 3.67 1.69 12.75
N ALA A 138 4.81 2.39 12.82
CA ALA A 138 4.94 3.63 13.59
C ALA A 138 4.02 4.74 13.08
N ILE A 139 3.85 4.88 11.76
CA ILE A 139 2.89 5.83 11.17
C ILE A 139 1.46 5.48 11.60
N ILE A 140 1.11 4.19 11.56
CA ILE A 140 -0.23 3.73 11.95
C ILE A 140 -0.50 4.03 13.43
N GLN A 141 0.46 3.73 14.31
CA GLN A 141 0.29 3.83 15.77
C GLN A 141 0.46 5.25 16.33
N HIS A 142 1.36 6.04 15.73
CA HIS A 142 1.85 7.29 16.32
C HIS A 142 1.84 8.48 15.35
N GLY A 143 1.51 8.25 14.07
CA GLY A 143 1.47 9.28 13.04
C GLY A 143 2.81 9.57 12.37
N ILE A 144 2.76 10.38 11.31
CA ILE A 144 3.91 10.67 10.44
C ILE A 144 5.04 11.40 11.20
N GLU A 145 4.71 12.37 12.06
CA GLU A 145 5.73 13.17 12.76
C GLU A 145 6.61 12.29 13.66
N TYR A 146 6.00 11.38 14.43
CA TYR A 146 6.73 10.41 15.24
C TYR A 146 7.64 9.54 14.37
N ALA A 147 7.12 8.99 13.27
CA ALA A 147 7.89 8.14 12.38
C ALA A 147 9.08 8.89 11.76
N MET A 148 8.89 10.14 11.32
CA MET A 148 9.97 10.96 10.75
C MET A 148 11.09 11.23 11.77
N ASN A 149 10.74 11.49 13.03
CA ASN A 149 11.71 11.78 14.08
C ASN A 149 12.53 10.56 14.53
N ASN A 150 12.00 9.35 14.34
CA ASN A 150 12.63 8.11 14.83
C ASN A 150 13.32 7.28 13.73
N PHE A 151 12.97 7.46 12.46
CA PHE A 151 13.45 6.61 11.37
C PHE A 151 14.33 7.31 10.33
N ASN A 152 14.41 8.65 10.33
CA ASN A 152 15.30 9.42 9.44
C ASN A 152 16.74 9.58 9.98
N CYS A 153 17.07 8.91 11.09
CA CYS A 153 18.42 8.85 11.67
C CYS A 153 19.32 7.81 10.99
#